data_AF-A0A1Y5T796-F1
#
_entry.id   AF-A0A1Y5T796-F1
#
_cell.length_a   1.000
_cell.length_b   1.000
_cell.length_c   1.000
_cell.angle_alpha   90.00
_cell.angle_beta   90.00
_cell.angle_gamma   90.00
#
_symmetry.space_group_name_H-M   'P 1'
#
loop_
_entity.id
_entity.type
_entity.pdbx_description
1 polymer ?
#
loop_
_entity_poly.entity_id
_entity_poly.type
_entity_poly.pdbx_seq_one_letter_code
_entity_poly.pdbx_strand_id
1 'polypeptide(L)'
;MKRWGFLTGAVLAAIGVWLFYALTEVTDKNRLARILADHCLPYVHTGTDPFADTGRAPGVYDTTPTASLTNGGIRILDDGRFTAVWGEASDEGVRLRLCTLEAAGPAGFSIAPASFVPSITAQLSTTKPLVPDTQALPEGTATLVWSTPDMPPNTAYRALAITTRSGAAATLQSLTLIDTIN
;
A
#
# COMPACT_ATOMS: atom_id res chain seq x y z
N MET A 1 44.88 -10.04 -29.02
CA MET A 1 43.54 -10.20 -29.64
C MET A 1 42.51 -10.90 -28.73
N LYS A 2 42.85 -11.90 -27.89
CA LYS A 2 41.88 -12.59 -26.99
C LYS A 2 41.16 -11.73 -25.93
N ARG A 3 41.73 -10.61 -25.48
CA ARG A 3 41.14 -9.77 -24.40
C ARG A 3 39.93 -8.93 -24.85
N TRP A 4 39.86 -8.60 -26.15
CA TRP A 4 38.81 -7.74 -26.70
C TRP A 4 37.46 -8.46 -26.84
N GLY A 5 37.47 -9.75 -27.20
CA GLY A 5 36.27 -10.58 -27.25
C GLY A 5 35.67 -10.87 -25.87
N PHE A 6 36.52 -11.00 -24.85
CA PHE A 6 36.07 -11.20 -23.46
C PHE A 6 35.43 -9.93 -22.89
N LEU A 7 36.02 -8.75 -23.16
CA LEU A 7 35.46 -7.46 -22.74
C LEU A 7 34.10 -7.16 -23.39
N THR A 8 33.94 -7.42 -24.69
CA THR A 8 32.66 -7.22 -25.38
C THR A 8 31.58 -8.20 -24.89
N GLY A 9 31.93 -9.47 -24.67
CA GLY A 9 31.01 -10.45 -24.08
C GLY A 9 30.56 -10.07 -22.67
N ALA A 10 31.47 -9.60 -21.82
CA ALA A 10 31.15 -9.18 -20.46
C ALA A 10 30.24 -7.94 -20.40
N VAL A 11 30.46 -6.95 -21.29
CA VAL A 11 29.61 -5.76 -21.37
C VAL A 11 28.19 -6.12 -21.83
N LEU A 12 28.06 -6.96 -22.86
CA LEU A 12 26.75 -7.40 -23.34
C LEU A 12 26.00 -8.23 -22.28
N ALA A 13 26.71 -9.10 -21.57
CA ALA A 13 26.12 -9.85 -20.45
C ALA A 13 25.67 -8.93 -19.32
N ALA A 14 26.47 -7.92 -18.95
CA ALA A 14 26.11 -6.95 -17.92
C ALA A 14 24.86 -6.13 -18.30
N ILE A 15 24.75 -5.70 -19.55
CA ILE A 15 23.54 -5.02 -20.06
C ILE A 15 22.35 -5.96 -20.01
N GLY A 16 22.50 -7.22 -20.42
CA GLY A 16 21.43 -8.22 -20.39
C GLY A 16 20.91 -8.48 -18.98
N VAL A 17 21.82 -8.62 -18.00
CA VAL A 17 21.46 -8.79 -16.58
C VAL A 17 20.77 -7.53 -16.05
N TRP A 18 21.28 -6.33 -16.39
CA TRP A 18 20.65 -5.07 -15.98
C TRP A 18 19.25 -4.91 -16.57
N LEU A 19 19.05 -5.22 -17.85
CA LEU A 19 17.75 -5.15 -18.50
C LEU A 19 16.77 -6.16 -17.87
N PHE A 20 17.24 -7.40 -17.65
CA PHE A 20 16.43 -8.42 -17.00
C PHE A 20 16.04 -7.99 -15.57
N TYR A 21 16.99 -7.45 -14.80
CA TYR A 21 16.72 -6.91 -13.47
C TYR A 21 15.70 -5.77 -13.52
N ALA A 22 15.91 -4.77 -14.39
CA ALA A 22 14.98 -3.65 -14.56
C ALA A 22 13.57 -4.08 -15.01
N LEU A 23 13.46 -5.16 -15.79
CA LEU A 23 12.17 -5.68 -16.26
C LEU A 23 11.47 -6.58 -15.24
N THR A 24 12.21 -7.17 -14.30
CA THR A 24 11.68 -8.13 -13.32
C THR A 24 11.56 -7.57 -11.90
N GLU A 25 12.17 -6.42 -11.62
CA GLU A 25 12.11 -5.76 -10.32
C GLU A 25 10.71 -5.22 -10.04
N VAL A 26 9.95 -5.95 -9.21
CA VAL A 26 8.68 -5.47 -8.68
C VAL A 26 8.97 -4.54 -7.50
N THR A 27 9.06 -3.24 -7.79
CA THR A 27 9.24 -2.19 -6.78
C THR A 27 8.10 -2.19 -5.76
N ASP A 28 8.39 -1.81 -4.52
CA ASP A 28 7.38 -1.69 -3.46
C ASP A 28 6.23 -0.75 -3.84
N LYS A 29 6.53 0.32 -4.60
CA LYS A 29 5.52 1.19 -5.20
C LYS A 29 4.53 0.41 -6.08
N ASN A 30 5.03 -0.47 -6.95
CA ASN A 30 4.20 -1.27 -7.84
C ASN A 30 3.41 -2.35 -7.08
N ARG A 31 4.00 -2.93 -6.02
CA ARG A 31 3.30 -3.87 -5.12
C ARG A 31 2.12 -3.19 -4.45
N LEU A 32 2.36 -2.03 -3.83
CA LEU A 32 1.33 -1.26 -3.16
C LEU A 32 0.21 -0.86 -4.12
N ALA A 33 0.57 -0.34 -5.30
CA ALA A 33 -0.42 0.04 -6.33
C ALA A 33 -1.32 -1.14 -6.72
N ARG A 34 -0.73 -2.32 -6.95
CA ARG A 34 -1.47 -3.55 -7.26
C ARG A 34 -2.41 -3.95 -6.12
N ILE A 35 -1.90 -3.99 -4.90
CA ILE A 35 -2.70 -4.40 -3.73
C ILE A 35 -3.89 -3.45 -3.53
N LEU A 36 -3.68 -2.14 -3.71
CA LEU A 36 -4.75 -1.15 -3.60
C LEU A 36 -5.78 -1.32 -4.72
N ALA A 37 -5.34 -1.39 -5.98
CA ALA A 37 -6.21 -1.46 -7.14
C ALA A 37 -7.02 -2.76 -7.21
N ASP A 38 -6.38 -3.91 -6.96
CA ASP A 38 -6.98 -5.21 -7.20
C ASP A 38 -7.77 -5.74 -5.99
N HIS A 39 -7.49 -5.25 -4.78
CA HIS A 39 -8.07 -5.81 -3.55
C HIS A 39 -8.73 -4.76 -2.66
N CYS A 40 -7.98 -3.78 -2.15
CA CYS A 40 -8.54 -2.86 -1.14
C CYS A 40 -9.60 -1.90 -1.70
N LEU A 41 -9.35 -1.25 -2.84
CA LEU A 41 -10.30 -0.31 -3.44
C LEU A 41 -11.63 -0.98 -3.83
N PRO A 42 -11.64 -2.14 -4.53
CA PRO A 42 -12.87 -2.87 -4.81
C PRO A 42 -13.64 -3.23 -3.54
N TYR A 43 -12.97 -3.73 -2.50
CA TYR A 43 -13.63 -4.08 -1.24
C TYR A 43 -14.30 -2.89 -0.58
N VAL A 44 -13.56 -1.80 -0.40
CA VAL A 44 -14.04 -0.64 0.35
C VAL A 44 -15.25 0.00 -0.35
N HIS A 45 -15.28 0.00 -1.68
CA HIS A 45 -16.38 0.60 -2.45
C HIS A 45 -17.56 -0.34 -2.71
N THR A 46 -17.31 -1.62 -3.01
CA THR A 46 -18.37 -2.55 -3.47
C THR A 46 -18.65 -3.69 -2.50
N GLY A 47 -17.77 -3.92 -1.52
CA GLY A 47 -17.84 -5.07 -0.63
C GLY A 47 -17.39 -6.39 -1.27
N THR A 48 -16.75 -6.34 -2.46
CA THR A 48 -16.16 -7.53 -3.09
C THR A 48 -15.07 -8.10 -2.17
N ASP A 49 -15.17 -9.39 -1.83
CA ASP A 49 -14.25 -10.04 -0.91
C ASP A 49 -12.79 -9.91 -1.41
N PRO A 50 -11.91 -9.22 -0.66
CA PRO A 50 -10.56 -8.96 -1.10
C PRO A 50 -9.65 -10.15 -0.77
N PHE A 51 -8.52 -10.24 -1.47
CA PHE A 51 -7.47 -11.22 -1.19
C PHE A 51 -7.94 -12.70 -1.19
N ALA A 52 -8.95 -13.02 -2.00
CA ALA A 52 -9.45 -14.39 -2.14
C ALA A 52 -8.41 -15.33 -2.79
N ASP A 53 -7.55 -14.78 -3.64
CA ASP A 53 -6.58 -15.46 -4.49
C ASP A 53 -5.12 -15.12 -4.15
N THR A 54 -4.89 -14.37 -3.07
CA THR A 54 -3.55 -13.95 -2.66
C THR A 54 -3.35 -13.97 -1.14
N GLY A 55 -2.08 -14.10 -0.74
CA GLY A 55 -1.68 -14.20 0.66
C GLY A 55 -2.06 -15.51 1.33
N ARG A 56 -1.67 -15.64 2.60
CA ARG A 56 -2.03 -16.76 3.46
C ARG A 56 -2.84 -16.29 4.66
N ALA A 57 -3.64 -17.19 5.22
CA ALA A 57 -4.23 -16.96 6.54
C ALA A 57 -3.12 -16.87 7.62
N PRO A 58 -3.32 -16.06 8.67
CA PRO A 58 -2.45 -16.08 9.84
C PRO A 58 -2.46 -17.46 10.51
N GLY A 59 -1.28 -17.91 10.91
CA GLY A 59 -1.09 -19.04 11.80
C GLY A 59 -1.07 -18.61 13.27
N VAL A 60 -1.00 -19.58 14.17
CA VAL A 60 -1.06 -19.38 15.63
C VAL A 60 0.07 -18.48 16.17
N TYR A 61 1.19 -18.41 15.47
CA TYR A 61 2.37 -17.64 15.86
C TYR A 61 2.46 -16.28 15.19
N ASP A 62 1.55 -15.95 14.27
CA ASP A 62 1.56 -14.66 13.62
C ASP A 62 0.89 -13.61 14.54
N THR A 63 1.57 -12.50 14.74
CA THR A 63 0.99 -11.34 15.44
C THR A 63 0.07 -10.60 14.47
N THR A 64 -1.23 -10.68 14.70
CA THR A 64 -2.23 -10.02 13.86
C THR A 64 -2.92 -8.88 14.60
N PRO A 65 -3.19 -7.74 13.93
CA PRO A 65 -4.00 -6.69 14.53
C PRO A 65 -5.41 -7.21 14.84
N THR A 66 -5.79 -7.20 16.10
CA THR A 66 -7.15 -7.48 16.55
C THR A 66 -7.96 -6.19 16.49
N ALA A 67 -8.37 -5.80 15.29
CA ALA A 67 -9.43 -4.80 15.17
C ALA A 67 -10.78 -5.51 15.38
N SER A 68 -11.67 -4.92 16.18
CA SER A 68 -13.06 -5.39 16.38
C SER A 68 -13.90 -5.15 15.13
N LEU A 69 -13.57 -5.86 14.05
CA LEU A 69 -14.25 -5.76 12.76
C LEU A 69 -15.22 -6.92 12.60
N THR A 70 -16.35 -6.61 12.01
CA THR A 70 -17.35 -7.61 11.59
C THR A 70 -17.23 -7.85 10.09
N ASN A 71 -17.69 -9.01 9.59
CA ASN A 71 -17.66 -9.34 8.15
C ASN A 71 -16.29 -9.08 7.49
N GLY A 72 -15.23 -9.39 8.24
CA GLY A 72 -13.87 -9.05 7.89
C GLY A 72 -12.96 -10.27 7.81
N GLY A 73 -11.72 -10.01 7.43
CA GLY A 73 -10.70 -11.03 7.30
C GLY A 73 -9.31 -10.44 7.42
N ILE A 74 -8.34 -11.34 7.37
CA ILE A 74 -6.93 -11.01 7.47
C ILE A 74 -6.10 -11.93 6.57
N ARG A 75 -5.14 -11.34 5.87
CA ARG A 75 -4.18 -12.05 5.02
C ARG A 75 -2.78 -11.52 5.24
N ILE A 76 -1.83 -12.45 5.24
CA ILE A 76 -0.41 -12.16 5.24
C ILE A 76 0.07 -12.23 3.79
N LEU A 77 0.65 -11.15 3.30
CA LEU A 77 1.06 -10.92 1.92
C LEU A 77 2.59 -10.93 1.80
N ASP A 78 3.09 -11.13 0.58
CA ASP A 78 4.51 -11.02 0.22
C ASP A 78 5.46 -11.68 1.24
N ASP A 79 5.28 -12.99 1.46
CA ASP A 79 6.12 -13.79 2.37
C ASP A 79 6.19 -13.28 3.82
N GLY A 80 5.13 -12.66 4.31
CA GLY A 80 5.11 -12.14 5.68
C GLY A 80 5.54 -10.69 5.82
N ARG A 81 5.77 -10.00 4.70
CA ARG A 81 6.25 -8.62 4.71
C ARG A 81 5.12 -7.61 4.97
N PHE A 82 3.89 -7.95 4.60
CA PHE A 82 2.72 -7.11 4.84
C PHE A 82 1.55 -7.92 5.38
N THR A 83 0.69 -7.27 6.14
CA THR A 83 -0.57 -7.81 6.65
C THR A 83 -1.70 -6.93 6.13
N ALA A 84 -2.67 -7.54 5.45
CA ALA A 84 -3.91 -6.91 5.07
C ALA A 84 -5.01 -7.31 6.05
N VAL A 85 -5.71 -6.33 6.61
CA VAL A 85 -6.88 -6.51 7.46
C VAL A 85 -8.04 -5.76 6.83
N TRP A 86 -9.18 -6.40 6.69
CA TRP A 86 -10.38 -5.74 6.18
C TRP A 86 -11.59 -6.11 7.01
N GLY A 87 -12.62 -5.29 6.94
CA GLY A 87 -13.88 -5.57 7.61
C GLY A 87 -14.77 -4.35 7.71
N GLU A 88 -15.85 -4.53 8.46
CA GLU A 88 -16.85 -3.51 8.71
C GLU A 88 -16.81 -3.08 10.18
N ALA A 89 -16.84 -1.77 10.40
CA ALA A 89 -17.00 -1.15 11.71
C ALA A 89 -18.33 -0.38 11.75
N SER A 90 -18.89 -0.22 12.94
CA SER A 90 -20.04 0.65 13.17
C SER A 90 -19.63 1.71 14.17
N ASP A 91 -19.80 2.97 13.80
CA ASP A 91 -19.49 4.14 14.63
C ASP A 91 -20.67 5.09 14.63
N GLU A 92 -21.26 5.35 15.81
CA GLU A 92 -22.42 6.24 15.99
C GLU A 92 -23.61 5.98 15.01
N GLY A 93 -23.83 4.73 14.63
CA GLY A 93 -24.88 4.33 13.68
C GLY A 93 -24.50 4.44 12.20
N VAL A 94 -23.31 4.93 11.89
CA VAL A 94 -22.70 4.89 10.55
C VAL A 94 -21.92 3.59 10.40
N ARG A 95 -22.20 2.85 9.32
CA ARG A 95 -21.43 1.65 8.96
C ARG A 95 -20.29 2.03 8.04
N LEU A 96 -19.10 1.52 8.33
CA LEU A 96 -17.87 1.79 7.62
C LEU A 96 -17.28 0.48 7.10
N ARG A 97 -16.81 0.48 5.85
CA ARG A 97 -15.90 -0.54 5.32
C ARG A 97 -14.48 -0.02 5.38
N LEU A 98 -13.57 -0.88 5.80
CA LEU A 98 -12.17 -0.52 5.90
C LEU A 98 -11.25 -1.62 5.38
N CYS A 99 -10.17 -1.22 4.73
CA CYS A 99 -9.07 -2.07 4.30
C CYS A 99 -7.77 -1.44 4.75
N THR A 100 -7.05 -2.12 5.63
CA THR A 100 -5.80 -1.70 6.22
C THR A 100 -4.67 -2.59 5.69
N LEU A 101 -3.60 -1.97 5.21
CA LEU A 101 -2.36 -2.62 4.85
C LEU A 101 -1.29 -2.18 5.84
N GLU A 102 -0.66 -3.12 6.52
CA GLU A 102 0.38 -2.86 7.51
C GLU A 102 1.67 -3.60 7.15
N ALA A 103 2.79 -2.95 7.42
CA ALA A 103 4.12 -3.53 7.34
C ALA A 103 4.37 -4.48 8.52
N ALA A 104 4.97 -5.63 8.25
CA ALA A 104 5.46 -6.51 9.30
C ALA A 104 6.84 -6.02 9.78
N GLY A 105 6.88 -5.38 10.95
CA GLY A 105 8.11 -4.86 11.53
C GLY A 105 8.62 -3.59 10.81
N PRO A 106 9.93 -3.30 10.81
CA PRO A 106 10.46 -2.05 10.26
C PRO A 106 10.41 -1.97 8.72
N ALA A 107 10.12 -3.09 8.05
CA ALA A 107 10.14 -3.20 6.60
C ALA A 107 8.80 -2.80 5.98
N GLY A 108 8.58 -1.49 5.78
CA GLY A 108 7.43 -1.00 5.02
C GLY A 108 7.68 -0.87 3.52
N PHE A 109 6.72 -0.28 2.80
CA PHE A 109 6.89 -0.01 1.36
C PHE A 109 7.84 1.17 1.17
N SER A 110 8.98 0.91 0.52
CA SER A 110 9.94 1.96 0.20
C SER A 110 9.51 2.76 -1.04
N ILE A 111 9.26 4.05 -0.86
CA ILE A 111 8.82 4.95 -1.94
C ILE A 111 9.64 6.24 -1.82
N ALA A 112 10.14 6.77 -2.94
CA ALA A 112 10.94 7.99 -2.91
C ALA A 112 10.10 9.17 -2.35
N PRO A 113 10.61 9.95 -1.37
CA PRO A 113 9.83 10.98 -0.67
C PRO A 113 9.13 11.98 -1.60
N ALA A 114 9.84 12.45 -2.64
CA ALA A 114 9.31 13.40 -3.62
C ALA A 114 8.14 12.84 -4.45
N SER A 115 8.08 11.52 -4.61
CA SER A 115 7.04 10.84 -5.36
C SER A 115 5.94 10.23 -4.48
N PHE A 116 6.09 10.29 -3.15
CA PHE A 116 5.22 9.59 -2.22
C PHE A 116 3.77 10.06 -2.35
N VAL A 117 3.50 11.31 -2.00
CA VAL A 117 2.14 11.88 -2.04
C VAL A 117 1.53 11.79 -3.44
N PRO A 118 2.22 12.22 -4.53
CA PRO A 118 1.66 12.09 -5.87
C PRO A 118 1.33 10.65 -6.27
N SER A 119 2.18 9.68 -5.91
CA SER A 119 1.96 8.27 -6.28
C SER A 119 0.78 7.67 -5.53
N ILE A 120 0.65 7.92 -4.23
CA ILE A 120 -0.48 7.43 -3.43
C ILE A 120 -1.78 8.09 -3.88
N THR A 121 -1.79 9.42 -4.04
CA THR A 121 -2.97 10.16 -4.54
C THR A 121 -3.42 9.61 -5.89
N ALA A 122 -2.49 9.33 -6.82
CA ALA A 122 -2.86 8.78 -8.13
C ALA A 122 -3.54 7.42 -8.04
N GLN A 123 -3.17 6.56 -7.08
CA GLN A 123 -3.83 5.26 -6.87
C GLN A 123 -5.21 5.43 -6.21
N LEU A 124 -5.27 6.26 -5.17
CA LEU A 124 -6.49 6.47 -4.39
C LEU A 124 -7.59 7.18 -5.18
N SER A 125 -7.21 8.13 -6.05
CA SER A 125 -8.14 8.93 -6.85
C SER A 125 -8.66 8.25 -8.11
N THR A 126 -8.33 6.97 -8.33
CA THR A 126 -8.85 6.18 -9.47
C THR A 126 -10.36 5.96 -9.40
N THR A 127 -10.92 5.87 -8.18
CA THR A 127 -12.34 5.53 -7.99
C THR A 127 -13.17 6.70 -7.48
N LYS A 128 -12.67 7.43 -6.47
CA LYS A 128 -13.30 8.64 -5.90
C LYS A 128 -12.24 9.73 -5.74
N PRO A 129 -12.55 11.01 -6.00
CA PRO A 129 -11.57 12.08 -5.85
C PRO A 129 -11.17 12.22 -4.39
N LEU A 130 -9.88 12.02 -4.12
CA LEU A 130 -9.27 12.22 -2.82
C LEU A 130 -8.19 13.29 -2.91
N VAL A 131 -8.19 14.21 -1.95
CA VAL A 131 -7.18 15.28 -1.85
C VAL A 131 -6.34 15.03 -0.59
N PRO A 132 -4.99 15.04 -0.71
CA PRO A 132 -4.14 14.93 0.47
C PRO A 132 -4.16 16.22 1.28
N ASP A 133 -4.13 16.09 2.61
CA ASP A 133 -4.04 17.22 3.53
C ASP A 133 -2.68 17.95 3.41
N THR A 134 -1.64 17.26 2.97
CA THR A 134 -0.31 17.84 2.74
C THR A 134 0.24 17.42 1.38
N GLN A 135 0.97 18.34 0.73
CA GLN A 135 1.57 18.08 -0.59
C GLN A 135 2.97 17.44 -0.50
N ALA A 136 3.54 17.36 0.70
CA ALA A 136 4.89 16.86 0.92
C ALA A 136 4.96 16.00 2.19
N LEU A 137 5.81 14.98 2.11
CA LEU A 137 6.07 14.09 3.24
C LEU A 137 7.06 14.78 4.22
N PRO A 138 6.67 15.06 5.47
CA PRO A 138 7.57 15.64 6.48
C PRO A 138 8.67 14.65 6.89
N GLU A 139 9.77 15.16 7.47
CA GLU A 139 10.80 14.32 8.10
C GLU A 139 10.26 13.66 9.37
N GLY A 140 10.76 12.46 9.68
CA GLY A 140 10.31 11.67 10.83
C GLY A 140 9.05 10.87 10.57
N THR A 141 8.36 10.47 11.64
CA THR A 141 7.10 9.72 11.56
C THR A 141 5.93 10.67 11.42
N ALA A 142 5.06 10.44 10.44
CA ALA A 142 3.90 11.27 10.19
C ALA A 142 2.69 10.46 9.72
N THR A 143 1.52 10.96 10.12
CA THR A 143 0.23 10.51 9.60
C THR A 143 -0.19 11.45 8.48
N LEU A 144 -0.42 10.89 7.30
CA LEU A 144 -0.97 11.58 6.14
C LEU A 144 -2.43 11.18 5.98
N VAL A 145 -3.28 12.14 5.64
CA VAL A 145 -4.70 11.92 5.44
C VAL A 145 -5.09 12.38 4.05
N TRP A 146 -5.93 11.59 3.40
CA TRP A 146 -6.64 11.96 2.19
C TRP A 146 -8.13 11.95 2.47
N SER A 147 -8.83 12.99 2.03
CA SER A 147 -10.26 13.15 2.25
C SER A 147 -10.99 13.53 0.97
N THR A 148 -12.28 13.18 0.91
CA THR A 148 -13.14 13.63 -0.18
C THR A 148 -13.38 15.14 -0.01
N PRO A 149 -13.14 15.96 -1.04
CA PRO A 149 -13.36 17.40 -0.94
C PRO A 149 -14.83 17.69 -0.63
N ASP A 150 -15.05 18.72 0.20
CA ASP A 150 -16.38 19.26 0.52
C ASP A 150 -17.35 18.30 1.23
N MET A 151 -16.85 17.19 1.81
CA MET A 151 -17.67 16.26 2.60
C MET A 151 -17.27 16.25 4.08
N PRO A 152 -18.25 16.08 5.01
CA PRO A 152 -17.97 15.87 6.42
C PRO A 152 -17.08 14.64 6.68
N PRO A 153 -16.20 14.68 7.69
CA PRO A 153 -15.25 13.59 7.97
C PRO A 153 -15.90 12.21 8.22
N ASN A 154 -17.14 12.19 8.71
CA ASN A 154 -17.88 10.98 9.08
C ASN A 154 -18.73 10.40 7.94
N THR A 155 -18.86 11.11 6.82
CA THR A 155 -19.64 10.64 5.65
C THR A 155 -18.78 10.39 4.41
N ALA A 156 -17.52 10.80 4.45
CA ALA A 156 -16.60 10.80 3.32
C ALA A 156 -15.75 9.52 3.20
N TYR A 157 -15.43 9.15 1.96
CA TYR A 157 -14.32 8.27 1.65
C TYR A 157 -13.01 8.94 2.08
N ARG A 158 -12.13 8.18 2.76
CA ARG A 158 -10.87 8.68 3.32
C ARG A 158 -9.78 7.62 3.30
N ALA A 159 -8.54 8.06 3.26
CA ALA A 159 -7.38 7.22 3.48
C ALA A 159 -6.46 7.81 4.54
N LEU A 160 -5.86 6.97 5.38
CA LEU A 160 -4.89 7.36 6.40
C LEU A 160 -3.62 6.54 6.19
N ALA A 161 -2.48 7.21 6.07
CA ALA A 161 -1.19 6.56 5.94
C ALA A 161 -0.27 6.93 7.10
N ILE A 162 0.36 5.93 7.73
CA ILE A 162 1.46 6.13 8.68
C ILE A 162 2.76 5.90 7.92
N THR A 163 3.63 6.90 7.99
CA THR A 163 4.86 6.94 7.20
C THR A 163 6.03 7.34 8.07
N THR A 164 7.23 6.91 7.69
CA THR A 164 8.48 7.37 8.30
C THR A 164 9.42 7.83 7.19
N ARG A 165 9.94 9.05 7.31
CA ARG A 165 10.95 9.61 6.42
C ARG A 165 12.26 9.83 7.18
N SER A 166 13.37 9.44 6.55
CA SER A 166 14.72 9.73 7.01
C SER A 166 15.57 10.13 5.80
N GLY A 167 15.73 11.44 5.61
CA GLY A 167 16.49 12.00 4.48
C GLY A 167 15.85 11.64 3.13
N ALA A 168 16.59 10.87 2.32
CA ALA A 168 16.14 10.44 0.98
C ALA A 168 15.28 9.18 0.98
N ALA A 169 15.09 8.53 2.12
CA ALA A 169 14.27 7.34 2.26
C ALA A 169 12.92 7.68 2.89
N ALA A 170 11.84 7.14 2.32
CA ALA A 170 10.53 7.14 2.94
C ALA A 170 9.91 5.74 2.88
N THR A 171 9.25 5.40 3.97
CA THR A 171 8.68 4.08 4.21
C THR A 171 7.22 4.25 4.63
N LEU A 172 6.31 3.61 3.90
CA LEU A 172 4.91 3.47 4.32
C LEU A 172 4.80 2.28 5.28
N GLN A 173 4.39 2.54 6.51
CA GLN A 173 4.22 1.55 7.58
C GLN A 173 2.78 1.02 7.63
N SER A 174 1.79 1.87 7.41
CA SER A 174 0.39 1.46 7.39
C SER A 174 -0.40 2.35 6.44
N LEU A 175 -1.37 1.79 5.70
CA LEU A 175 -2.34 2.51 4.89
C LEU A 175 -3.73 1.93 5.12
N THR A 176 -4.64 2.75 5.63
CA THR A 176 -6.03 2.40 5.90
C THR A 176 -6.95 3.17 4.97
N LEU A 177 -7.74 2.45 4.17
CA LEU A 177 -8.85 2.98 3.38
C LEU A 177 -10.14 2.83 4.17
N ILE A 178 -11.01 3.84 4.12
CA ILE A 178 -12.30 3.84 4.83
C ILE A 178 -13.35 4.46 3.93
N ASP A 179 -14.49 3.79 3.78
CA ASP A 179 -15.67 4.31 3.07
C ASP A 179 -16.94 4.01 3.85
N THR A 180 -17.94 4.86 3.68
CA THR A 180 -19.25 4.71 4.30
C THR A 180 -20.10 3.73 3.52
N ILE A 181 -20.81 2.86 4.25
CA ILE A 181 -21.81 1.94 3.70
C ILE A 181 -23.16 2.63 3.87
N ASN A 182 -23.80 2.97 2.75
CA ASN A 182 -25.19 3.42 2.72
C ASN A 182 -26.16 2.24 2.86
#